data_AF-A0ABD2X506-F1
#
_entry.id   AF-A0ABD2X506-F1
#
_cell.length_a   1.000
_cell.length_b   1.000
_cell.length_c   1.000
_cell.angle_alpha   90.00
_cell.angle_beta   90.00
_cell.angle_gamma   90.00
#
_symmetry.space_group_name_H-M   'P 1'
#
loop_
_entity.id
_entity.type
_entity.pdbx_description
1 polymer ?
#
loop_
_entity_poly.entity_id
_entity_poly.type
_entity_poly.pdbx_seq_one_letter_code
_entity_poly.pdbx_strand_id
1 'polypeptide(L)'
;MEGLPAEEKAALTSKYSVAKRAHILQGPRLNPELRLVAGPRALERDLLLASQQSQLGSGLKALARGLGCLRGCSELEKNPSVAEALGRLEDASRLLLDAHRDAGRARRLEMRADLRHEARDALDRDDVDRAATNDEDGWLFGGEAAARLKDLRCFKKCQRREERREARSEKGQKRKLAQGRAAESKRTTTPDGNSSSSKKQLDNLAELSIKNS
;
A
#
# COMPACT_ATOMS: atom_id res chain seq x y z
N MET A 1 22.44 -18.67 -3.05
CA MET A 1 21.24 -18.07 -3.66
C MET A 1 21.11 -16.67 -3.10
N GLU A 2 21.22 -15.66 -3.96
CA GLU A 2 20.96 -14.26 -3.61
C GLU A 2 19.50 -13.91 -3.88
N GLY A 3 18.99 -12.88 -3.20
CA GLY A 3 17.59 -12.43 -3.37
C GLY A 3 17.36 -11.74 -4.72
N LEU A 4 16.08 -11.60 -5.10
CA LEU A 4 15.69 -10.89 -6.33
C LEU A 4 16.02 -9.39 -6.25
N PRO A 5 16.52 -8.78 -7.34
CA PRO A 5 16.67 -7.33 -7.43
C PRO A 5 15.30 -6.64 -7.39
N ALA A 6 15.29 -5.37 -6.97
CA ALA A 6 14.04 -4.65 -6.70
C ALA A 6 13.13 -4.53 -7.94
N GLU A 7 13.72 -4.32 -9.11
CA GLU A 7 13.00 -4.18 -10.38
C GLU A 7 12.31 -5.49 -10.79
N GLU A 8 13.03 -6.62 -10.76
CA GLU A 8 12.46 -7.93 -11.06
C GLU A 8 11.37 -8.32 -10.06
N LYS A 9 11.59 -8.04 -8.77
CA LYS A 9 10.58 -8.26 -7.74
C LYS A 9 9.31 -7.48 -8.08
N ALA A 10 9.41 -6.20 -8.41
CA ALA A 10 8.26 -5.37 -8.78
C ALA A 10 7.54 -5.92 -10.03
N ALA A 11 8.30 -6.32 -11.06
CA ALA A 11 7.75 -6.91 -12.27
C ALA A 11 6.98 -8.21 -12.00
N LEU A 12 7.54 -9.11 -11.19
CA LEU A 12 6.89 -10.37 -10.81
C LEU A 12 5.66 -10.16 -9.93
N THR A 13 5.75 -9.27 -8.93
CA THR A 13 4.60 -8.90 -8.08
C THR A 13 3.45 -8.31 -8.90
N SER A 14 3.77 -7.49 -9.92
CA SER A 14 2.76 -6.96 -10.85
C SER A 14 2.15 -8.07 -11.72
N LYS A 15 2.98 -8.89 -12.36
CA LYS A 15 2.56 -10.00 -13.25
C LYS A 15 1.62 -10.98 -12.54
N TYR A 16 1.91 -11.26 -11.27
CA TYR A 16 1.14 -12.18 -10.43
C TYR A 16 0.28 -11.46 -9.39
N SER A 17 -0.15 -10.22 -9.68
CA SER A 17 -1.00 -9.44 -8.78
C SER A 17 -2.26 -10.24 -8.41
N VAL A 18 -2.56 -10.39 -7.13
CA VAL A 18 -3.76 -11.09 -6.65
C VAL A 18 -5.00 -10.27 -7.02
N ALA A 19 -5.99 -10.90 -7.67
CA ALA A 19 -7.21 -10.20 -8.06
C ALA A 19 -8.08 -9.97 -6.83
N LYS A 20 -8.86 -8.88 -6.80
CA LYS A 20 -9.75 -8.52 -5.66
C LYS A 20 -10.68 -9.65 -5.19
N ARG A 21 -11.02 -10.62 -6.06
CA ARG A 21 -11.87 -11.77 -5.74
C ARG A 21 -11.14 -12.87 -4.96
N ALA A 22 -9.82 -12.98 -5.12
CA ALA A 22 -8.97 -13.95 -4.42
C ALA A 22 -8.49 -13.36 -3.09
N HIS A 23 -9.45 -13.02 -2.23
CA HIS A 23 -9.24 -12.39 -0.92
C HIS A 23 -8.24 -13.18 -0.07
N ILE A 24 -8.21 -14.51 -0.14
CA ILE A 24 -7.32 -15.38 0.65
C ILE A 24 -5.81 -15.10 0.43
N LEU A 25 -5.40 -14.78 -0.81
CA LEU A 25 -3.98 -14.52 -1.13
C LEU A 25 -3.62 -13.04 -1.08
N GLN A 26 -4.60 -12.17 -0.84
CA GLN A 26 -4.35 -10.76 -0.60
C GLN A 26 -4.08 -10.59 0.89
N GLY A 27 -2.96 -9.97 1.27
CA GLY A 27 -2.74 -9.63 2.68
C GLY A 27 -3.77 -8.59 3.17
N PRO A 28 -4.18 -8.61 4.45
CA PRO A 28 -5.15 -7.67 4.98
C PRO A 28 -4.59 -6.24 5.01
N ARG A 29 -5.47 -5.26 4.87
CA ARG A 29 -5.11 -3.84 4.84
C ARG A 29 -5.05 -3.26 6.24
N LEU A 30 -4.10 -2.36 6.50
CA LEU A 30 -4.07 -1.63 7.76
C LEU A 30 -5.32 -0.74 7.88
N ASN A 31 -5.99 -0.80 9.03
CA ASN A 31 -7.11 0.08 9.36
C ASN A 31 -6.66 1.55 9.31
N PRO A 32 -7.36 2.45 8.58
CA PRO A 32 -6.92 3.83 8.40
C PRO A 32 -6.84 4.60 9.73
N GLU A 33 -7.67 4.24 10.71
CA GLU A 33 -7.69 4.83 12.04
C GLU A 33 -6.35 4.65 12.77
N LEU A 34 -5.66 3.54 12.53
CA LEU A 34 -4.36 3.26 13.15
C LEU A 34 -3.28 4.21 12.67
N ARG A 35 -3.42 4.82 11.48
CA ARG A 35 -2.46 5.83 10.99
C ARG A 35 -2.42 7.09 11.86
N LEU A 36 -3.51 7.38 12.57
CA LEU A 36 -3.59 8.55 13.45
C LEU A 36 -3.08 8.26 14.86
N VAL A 37 -3.06 7.00 15.27
CA VAL A 37 -2.76 6.59 16.65
C VAL A 37 -1.37 5.95 16.77
N ALA A 38 -0.93 5.23 15.74
CA ALA A 38 0.39 4.62 15.67
C ALA A 38 1.47 5.66 15.35
N GLY A 39 2.69 5.38 15.82
CA GLY A 39 3.86 6.20 15.48
C GLY A 39 4.37 5.93 14.05
N PRO A 40 5.15 6.84 13.45
CA PRO A 40 5.65 6.69 12.08
C PRO A 40 6.49 5.41 11.89
N ARG A 41 7.30 5.03 12.88
CA ARG A 41 8.11 3.80 12.84
C ARG A 41 7.24 2.53 12.78
N ALA A 42 6.12 2.53 13.50
CA ALA A 42 5.17 1.42 13.49
C ALA A 42 4.54 1.24 12.10
N LEU A 43 4.18 2.36 11.48
CA LEU A 43 3.60 2.39 10.13
C LEU A 43 4.60 1.96 9.05
N GLU A 44 5.86 2.38 9.16
CA GLU A 44 6.93 1.97 8.26
C GLU A 44 7.21 0.46 8.38
N ARG A 45 7.25 -0.07 9.61
CA ARG A 45 7.40 -1.51 9.87
C ARG A 45 6.22 -2.31 9.31
N ASP A 46 4.97 -1.89 9.54
CA ASP A 46 3.81 -2.57 8.95
C ASP A 46 3.84 -2.52 7.41
N LEU A 47 4.26 -1.40 6.81
CA LEU A 47 4.40 -1.31 5.36
C LEU A 47 5.38 -2.34 4.80
N LEU A 48 6.54 -2.51 5.47
CA LEU A 48 7.53 -3.51 5.09
C LEU A 48 6.96 -4.94 5.21
N LEU A 49 6.34 -5.26 6.34
CA LEU A 49 5.73 -6.57 6.58
C LEU A 49 4.57 -6.84 5.60
N ALA A 50 3.75 -5.84 5.31
CA ALA A 50 2.68 -5.92 4.32
C ALA A 50 3.24 -6.19 2.92
N SER A 51 4.35 -5.56 2.55
CA SER A 51 5.04 -5.83 1.29
C SER A 51 5.56 -7.27 1.21
N GLN A 52 6.10 -7.81 2.31
CA GLN A 52 6.57 -9.20 2.37
C GLN A 52 5.40 -10.19 2.22
N GLN A 53 4.31 -9.95 2.93
CA GLN A 53 3.09 -10.74 2.81
C GLN A 53 2.54 -10.69 1.37
N SER A 54 2.49 -9.51 0.76
CA SER A 54 2.06 -9.35 -0.64
C SER A 54 2.96 -10.10 -1.63
N GLN A 55 4.27 -10.16 -1.36
CA GLN A 55 5.21 -10.93 -2.17
C GLN A 55 4.93 -12.43 -2.06
N LEU A 56 4.67 -12.95 -0.85
CA LEU A 56 4.24 -14.34 -0.65
C LEU A 56 2.94 -14.65 -1.41
N GLY A 57 1.94 -13.77 -1.31
CA GLY A 57 0.67 -13.93 -2.03
C GLY A 57 0.84 -13.96 -3.56
N SER A 58 1.74 -13.13 -4.10
CA SER A 58 2.08 -13.12 -5.53
C SER A 58 2.78 -14.41 -5.96
N GLY A 59 3.73 -14.90 -5.15
CA GLY A 59 4.42 -16.17 -5.39
C GLY A 59 3.47 -17.37 -5.36
N LEU A 60 2.57 -17.42 -4.37
CA LEU A 60 1.51 -18.43 -4.28
C LEU A 60 0.58 -18.40 -5.50
N LYS A 61 0.23 -17.21 -5.99
CA LYS A 61 -0.57 -17.09 -7.22
C LYS A 61 0.18 -17.60 -8.45
N ALA A 62 1.49 -17.33 -8.55
CA ALA A 62 2.32 -17.87 -9.63
C ALA A 62 2.35 -19.41 -9.57
N LEU A 63 2.59 -19.99 -8.39
CA LEU A 63 2.58 -21.43 -8.17
C LEU A 63 1.22 -22.05 -8.49
N ALA A 64 0.13 -21.48 -7.99
CA ALA A 64 -1.22 -21.96 -8.24
C ALA A 64 -1.57 -21.96 -9.74
N ARG A 65 -1.14 -20.93 -10.48
CA ARG A 65 -1.29 -20.90 -11.95
C ARG A 65 -0.47 -21.99 -12.62
N GLY A 66 0.80 -22.16 -12.23
CA GLY A 66 1.67 -23.20 -12.77
C GLY A 66 1.12 -24.61 -12.53
N LEU A 67 0.76 -24.92 -11.29
CA LEU A 67 0.12 -26.18 -10.90
C LEU A 67 -1.20 -26.39 -11.67
N GLY A 68 -2.01 -25.34 -11.82
CA GLY A 68 -3.26 -25.40 -12.59
C GLY A 68 -3.05 -25.68 -14.09
N CYS A 69 -1.92 -25.27 -14.68
CA CYS A 69 -1.58 -25.61 -16.06
C CYS A 69 -1.09 -27.05 -16.22
N LEU A 70 -0.44 -27.61 -15.20
CA LEU A 70 0.06 -28.98 -15.22
C LEU A 70 -1.03 -30.00 -14.92
N ARG A 71 -1.95 -29.65 -14.00
CA ARG A 71 -3.11 -30.47 -13.68
C ARG A 71 -4.05 -30.58 -14.88
N GLY A 72 -4.50 -31.79 -15.19
CA GLY A 72 -5.37 -32.08 -16.34
C GLY A 72 -4.61 -32.42 -17.64
N CYS A 73 -3.27 -32.34 -17.64
CA CYS A 73 -2.46 -32.92 -18.70
C CYS A 73 -2.23 -34.41 -18.43
N SER A 74 -3.16 -35.27 -18.86
CA SER A 74 -3.16 -36.72 -18.54
C SER A 74 -1.89 -37.47 -18.94
N GLU A 75 -1.16 -36.99 -19.95
CA GLU A 75 0.13 -37.58 -20.36
C GLU A 75 1.28 -37.22 -19.42
N LEU A 76 1.26 -36.03 -18.81
CA LEU A 76 2.23 -35.62 -17.80
C LEU A 76 1.96 -36.30 -16.45
N GLU A 77 0.69 -36.43 -16.05
CA GLU A 77 0.31 -37.01 -14.76
C GLU A 77 0.64 -38.51 -14.64
N LYS A 78 0.67 -39.24 -15.78
CA LYS A 78 1.10 -40.65 -15.82
C LYS A 78 2.60 -40.81 -15.61
N ASN A 79 3.40 -39.75 -15.77
CA ASN A 79 4.83 -39.80 -15.51
C ASN A 79 5.09 -39.74 -13.99
N PRO A 80 5.68 -40.78 -13.38
CA PRO A 80 5.84 -40.86 -11.94
C PRO A 80 6.71 -39.73 -11.37
N SER A 81 7.72 -39.28 -12.10
CA SER A 81 8.59 -38.16 -11.67
C SER A 81 7.84 -36.83 -11.68
N VAL A 82 6.91 -36.64 -12.63
CA VAL A 82 6.08 -35.44 -12.68
C VAL A 82 5.06 -35.46 -11.55
N ALA A 83 4.41 -36.60 -11.30
CA ALA A 83 3.48 -36.76 -10.19
C ALA A 83 4.15 -36.46 -8.84
N GLU A 84 5.38 -36.97 -8.63
CA GLU A 84 6.16 -36.67 -7.43
C GLU A 84 6.51 -35.17 -7.33
N ALA A 85 6.94 -34.55 -8.43
CA ALA A 85 7.25 -33.12 -8.45
C ALA A 85 6.01 -32.26 -8.13
N LEU A 86 4.84 -32.62 -8.66
CA LEU A 86 3.56 -31.96 -8.35
C LEU A 86 3.25 -32.07 -6.86
N GLY A 87 3.39 -33.26 -6.26
CA GLY A 87 3.19 -33.45 -4.82
C GLY A 87 4.10 -32.54 -3.98
N ARG A 88 5.40 -32.48 -4.32
CA ARG A 88 6.36 -31.59 -3.63
C ARG A 88 6.00 -30.10 -3.77
N LEU A 89 5.56 -29.67 -4.96
CA LEU A 89 5.14 -28.29 -5.20
C LEU A 89 3.85 -27.94 -4.45
N GLU A 90 2.92 -28.89 -4.33
CA GLU A 90 1.71 -28.73 -3.53
C GLU A 90 2.03 -28.57 -2.05
N ASP A 91 2.91 -29.40 -1.50
CA ASP A 91 3.35 -29.28 -0.10
C ASP A 91 4.09 -27.96 0.14
N ALA A 92 4.96 -27.55 -0.78
CA ALA A 92 5.59 -26.24 -0.73
C ALA A 92 4.57 -25.10 -0.76
N SER A 93 3.50 -25.21 -1.58
CA SER A 93 2.43 -24.21 -1.64
C SER A 93 1.65 -24.11 -0.33
N ARG A 94 1.42 -25.23 0.37
CA ARG A 94 0.77 -25.25 1.69
C ARG A 94 1.62 -24.55 2.75
N LEU A 95 2.92 -24.84 2.78
CA LEU A 95 3.87 -24.19 3.69
C LEU A 95 3.97 -22.67 3.43
N LEU A 96 4.03 -22.27 2.16
CA LEU A 96 4.05 -20.85 1.79
C LEU A 96 2.73 -20.13 2.13
N LEU A 97 1.60 -20.82 2.00
CA LEU A 97 0.29 -20.29 2.40
C LEU A 97 0.20 -20.11 3.91
N ASP A 98 0.76 -21.04 4.67
CA ASP A 98 0.86 -20.92 6.12
C ASP A 98 1.76 -19.75 6.53
N ALA A 99 2.94 -19.63 5.92
CA ALA A 99 3.82 -18.47 6.12
C ALA A 99 3.16 -17.13 5.75
N HIS A 100 2.36 -17.09 4.68
CA HIS A 100 1.57 -15.92 4.31
C HIS A 100 0.53 -15.55 5.37
N ARG A 101 -0.12 -16.55 5.97
CA ARG A 101 -1.06 -16.37 7.08
C ARG A 101 -0.34 -15.86 8.34
N ASP A 102 0.79 -16.44 8.68
CA ASP A 102 1.59 -16.06 9.84
C ASP A 102 2.16 -14.65 9.71
N ALA A 103 2.50 -14.21 8.51
CA ALA A 103 2.87 -12.81 8.26
C ALA A 103 1.75 -11.84 8.68
N GLY A 104 0.48 -12.21 8.49
CA GLY A 104 -0.68 -11.45 8.98
C GLY A 104 -0.75 -11.39 10.51
N ARG A 105 -0.49 -12.52 11.20
CA ARG A 105 -0.40 -12.57 12.67
C ARG A 105 0.73 -11.70 13.19
N ALA A 106 1.91 -11.81 12.59
CA ALA A 106 3.08 -11.02 12.94
C ALA A 106 2.80 -9.52 12.80
N ARG A 107 2.17 -9.09 11.70
CA ARG A 107 1.76 -7.68 11.50
C ARG A 107 0.87 -7.16 12.62
N ARG A 108 -0.13 -7.95 13.06
CA ARG A 108 -0.98 -7.56 14.20
C ARG A 108 -0.18 -7.43 15.48
N LEU A 109 0.67 -8.41 15.79
CA LEU A 109 1.48 -8.42 17.02
C LEU A 109 2.42 -7.20 17.08
N GLU A 110 3.16 -6.96 16.00
CA GLU A 110 4.11 -5.85 15.91
C GLU A 110 3.40 -4.49 15.99
N MET A 111 2.26 -4.34 15.32
CA MET A 111 1.46 -3.12 15.41
C MET A 111 0.92 -2.91 16.83
N ARG A 112 0.43 -3.96 17.50
CA ARG A 112 -0.06 -3.87 18.89
C ARG A 112 1.04 -3.44 19.87
N ALA A 113 2.28 -3.89 19.66
CA ALA A 113 3.40 -3.53 20.51
C ALA A 113 3.73 -2.02 20.50
N ASP A 114 3.44 -1.32 19.40
CA ASP A 114 3.71 0.12 19.26
C ASP A 114 2.51 1.02 19.64
N LEU A 115 1.34 0.43 19.89
CA LEU A 115 0.15 1.19 20.23
C LEU A 115 0.12 1.54 21.71
N ARG A 116 -0.55 2.66 22.02
CA ARG A 116 -0.85 3.03 23.41
C ARG A 116 -1.81 2.01 24.02
N HIS A 117 -1.71 1.82 25.34
CA HIS A 117 -2.54 0.88 26.10
C HIS A 117 -4.03 0.96 25.74
N GLU A 118 -4.61 2.17 25.72
CA GLU A 118 -6.02 2.41 25.35
C GLU A 118 -6.40 1.87 23.96
N ALA A 119 -5.52 2.06 22.98
CA ALA A 119 -5.73 1.60 21.61
C ALA A 119 -5.50 0.11 21.47
N ARG A 120 -4.51 -0.44 22.18
CA ARG A 120 -4.24 -1.86 22.24
C ARG A 120 -5.42 -2.64 22.84
N ASP A 121 -5.94 -2.19 23.99
CA ASP A 121 -7.09 -2.84 24.66
C ASP A 121 -8.35 -2.84 23.79
N ALA A 122 -8.53 -1.80 22.98
CA ALA A 122 -9.65 -1.71 22.02
C ALA A 122 -9.52 -2.70 20.85
N LEU A 123 -8.32 -3.22 20.59
CA LEU A 123 -8.01 -4.21 19.56
C LEU A 123 -7.89 -5.64 20.13
N ASP A 124 -7.67 -5.79 21.43
CA ASP A 124 -7.51 -7.08 22.10
C ASP A 124 -8.85 -7.80 22.36
N ARG A 125 -9.99 -7.13 22.15
CA ARG A 125 -11.32 -7.77 22.22
C ARG A 125 -11.59 -8.73 21.06
N ASP A 126 -10.81 -8.64 19.99
CA ASP A 126 -10.85 -9.61 18.91
C ASP A 126 -9.85 -10.72 19.26
N ASP A 127 -10.36 -11.95 19.44
CA ASP A 127 -9.58 -13.16 19.68
C ASP A 127 -8.33 -13.14 18.79
N VAL A 128 -7.14 -13.30 19.38
CA VAL A 128 -5.86 -13.41 18.67
C VAL A 128 -5.90 -14.49 17.57
N ASP A 129 -6.85 -15.43 17.71
CA ASP A 129 -7.12 -16.56 16.83
C ASP A 129 -8.29 -16.40 15.86
N ARG A 130 -9.16 -15.38 16.01
CA ARG A 130 -10.07 -14.98 14.94
C ARG A 130 -9.22 -14.36 13.83
N ALA A 131 -8.87 -15.23 12.89
CA ALA A 131 -8.59 -14.90 11.53
C ALA A 131 -7.35 -14.01 11.29
N ALA A 132 -6.18 -14.67 11.24
CA ALA A 132 -5.19 -14.32 10.22
C ALA A 132 -5.61 -14.77 8.81
N THR A 133 -6.83 -15.28 8.69
CA THR A 133 -7.56 -15.35 7.43
C THR A 133 -8.05 -13.96 7.11
N ASN A 134 -8.07 -13.60 5.83
CA ASN A 134 -8.78 -12.42 5.40
C ASN A 134 -10.26 -12.64 5.74
N ASP A 135 -10.70 -12.08 6.87
CA ASP A 135 -12.11 -11.86 7.13
C ASP A 135 -12.70 -11.17 5.90
N GLU A 136 -14.00 -11.37 5.65
CA GLU A 136 -14.68 -10.92 4.43
C GLU A 136 -14.46 -9.43 4.10
N ASP A 137 -14.08 -8.63 5.11
CA ASP A 137 -13.86 -7.20 5.06
C ASP A 137 -12.42 -6.78 4.71
N GLY A 138 -11.43 -7.69 4.77
CA GLY A 138 -10.06 -7.47 4.29
C GLY A 138 -9.21 -6.51 5.15
N TRP A 139 -9.56 -6.30 6.42
CA TRP A 139 -8.85 -5.41 7.35
C TRP A 139 -7.96 -6.18 8.34
N LEU A 140 -6.82 -5.60 8.71
CA LEU A 140 -5.81 -6.24 9.58
C LEU A 140 -6.36 -6.55 10.98
N PHE A 141 -7.23 -5.69 11.50
CA PHE A 141 -7.93 -5.86 12.78
C PHE A 141 -9.45 -5.99 12.60
N GLY A 142 -9.92 -6.33 11.39
CA GLY A 142 -11.36 -6.35 11.09
C GLY A 142 -12.00 -4.95 11.03
N GLY A 143 -13.22 -4.89 10.51
CA GLY A 143 -13.99 -3.66 10.33
C GLY A 143 -14.49 -3.06 11.64
N GLU A 144 -14.79 -3.89 12.64
CA GLU A 144 -15.32 -3.43 13.93
C GLU A 144 -14.26 -2.69 14.77
N ALA A 145 -12.98 -3.05 14.62
CA ALA A 145 -11.88 -2.33 15.25
C ALA A 145 -11.86 -0.83 14.89
N ALA A 146 -12.26 -0.47 13.67
CA ALA A 146 -12.33 0.93 13.26
C ALA A 146 -13.33 1.74 14.10
N ALA A 147 -14.48 1.16 14.42
CA ALA A 147 -15.49 1.81 15.27
C ALA A 147 -14.94 2.01 16.69
N ARG A 148 -14.36 0.96 17.27
CA ARG A 148 -13.81 1.00 18.64
C ARG A 148 -12.67 2.01 18.77
N LEU A 149 -11.78 2.11 17.77
CA LEU A 149 -10.70 3.09 17.76
C LEU A 149 -11.22 4.53 17.71
N LYS A 150 -12.27 4.82 16.92
CA LYS A 150 -12.85 6.16 16.79
C LYS A 150 -13.43 6.70 18.09
N ASP A 151 -13.93 5.82 18.94
CA ASP A 151 -14.54 6.20 20.21
C ASP A 151 -13.51 6.61 21.27
N LEU A 152 -12.25 6.19 21.11
CA LEU A 152 -11.17 6.46 22.06
C LEU A 152 -10.83 7.95 22.15
N ARG A 153 -10.54 8.39 23.38
CA ARG A 153 -10.09 9.76 23.65
C ARG A 153 -8.77 10.09 22.97
N CYS A 154 -7.83 9.14 22.95
CA CYS A 154 -6.54 9.32 22.26
C CYS A 154 -6.73 9.55 20.76
N PHE A 155 -7.63 8.80 20.10
CA PHE A 155 -7.97 8.99 18.70
C PHE A 155 -8.53 10.39 18.43
N LYS A 156 -9.58 10.80 19.15
CA LYS A 156 -10.18 12.14 19.02
C LYS A 156 -9.18 13.26 19.25
N LYS A 157 -8.18 13.05 20.12
CA LYS A 157 -7.09 14.01 20.36
C LYS A 157 -6.10 14.06 19.19
N CYS A 158 -5.73 12.91 18.62
CA CYS A 158 -4.87 12.84 17.43
C CYS A 158 -5.56 13.45 16.21
N GLN A 159 -6.82 13.10 15.96
CA GLN A 159 -7.63 13.65 14.88
C GLN A 159 -7.68 15.19 14.92
N ARG A 160 -8.04 15.77 16.08
CA ARG A 160 -8.05 17.24 16.25
C ARG A 160 -6.69 17.89 16.04
N ARG A 161 -5.60 17.20 16.35
CA ARG A 161 -4.24 17.72 16.12
C ARG A 161 -3.92 17.74 14.63
N GLU A 162 -4.35 16.73 13.89
CA GLU A 162 -4.13 16.64 12.46
C GLU A 162 -4.96 17.67 11.69
N GLU A 163 -6.26 17.80 12.00
CA GLU A 163 -7.13 18.86 11.44
C GLU A 163 -6.54 20.26 11.65
N ARG A 164 -5.95 20.52 12.84
CA ARG A 164 -5.27 21.78 13.13
C ARG A 164 -3.98 21.97 12.32
N ARG A 165 -3.26 20.90 12.00
CA ARG A 165 -2.04 20.94 11.17
C ARG A 165 -2.41 21.22 9.71
N GLU A 166 -3.41 20.54 9.18
CA GLU A 166 -3.92 20.77 7.82
C GLU A 166 -4.42 22.20 7.64
N ALA A 167 -5.25 22.69 8.57
CA ALA A 167 -5.74 24.07 8.53
C ALA A 167 -4.60 25.12 8.60
N ARG A 168 -3.47 24.81 9.25
CA ARG A 168 -2.27 25.67 9.25
C ARG A 168 -1.51 25.58 7.92
N SER A 169 -1.39 24.39 7.35
CA SER A 169 -0.74 24.16 6.06
C SER A 169 -1.48 24.89 4.93
N GLU A 170 -2.80 24.77 4.87
CA GLU A 170 -3.64 25.46 3.88
C GLU A 170 -3.56 26.99 3.99
N LYS A 171 -3.59 27.52 5.21
CA LYS A 171 -3.39 28.97 5.44
C LYS A 171 -1.99 29.41 5.03
N GLY A 172 -0.98 28.57 5.23
CA GLY A 172 0.40 28.81 4.78
C GLY A 172 0.53 28.82 3.25
N GLN A 173 -0.07 27.87 2.56
CA GLN A 173 -0.09 27.81 1.10
C GLN A 173 -0.85 29.01 0.49
N LYS A 174 -2.03 29.36 1.03
CA LYS A 174 -2.81 30.52 0.59
C LYS A 174 -2.03 31.84 0.76
N ARG A 175 -1.28 31.98 1.86
CA ARG A 175 -0.39 33.14 2.07
C ARG A 175 0.77 33.21 1.08
N LYS A 176 1.41 32.07 0.76
CA LYS A 176 2.49 32.01 -0.26
C LYS A 176 1.98 32.34 -1.66
N LEU A 177 0.81 31.83 -2.04
CA LEU A 177 0.15 32.15 -3.32
C LEU A 177 -0.23 33.63 -3.43
N ALA A 178 -0.76 34.23 -2.34
CA ALA A 178 -1.08 35.65 -2.32
C ALA A 178 0.18 36.55 -2.40
N GLN A 179 1.27 36.16 -1.73
CA GLN A 179 2.55 36.88 -1.79
C GLN A 179 3.23 36.76 -3.17
N GLY A 180 3.12 35.59 -3.82
CA GLY A 180 3.59 35.41 -5.21
C GLY A 180 2.86 36.33 -6.18
N ARG A 181 1.53 36.38 -6.11
CA ARG A 181 0.71 37.30 -6.94
C ARG A 181 0.99 38.78 -6.65
N ALA A 182 1.23 39.15 -5.40
CA ALA A 182 1.58 40.52 -5.03
C ALA A 182 2.99 40.92 -5.50
N ALA A 183 3.95 39.99 -5.53
CA ALA A 183 5.28 40.23 -6.08
C ALA A 183 5.26 40.36 -7.62
N GLU A 184 4.39 39.60 -8.28
CA GLU A 184 4.19 39.64 -9.73
C GLU A 184 3.44 40.92 -10.17
N SER A 185 2.48 41.39 -9.36
CA SER A 185 1.81 42.68 -9.56
C SER A 185 2.71 43.90 -9.32
N LYS A 186 3.83 43.75 -8.59
CA LYS A 186 4.82 44.82 -8.40
C LYS A 186 5.87 44.88 -9.52
N ARG A 187 6.00 43.84 -10.35
CA ARG A 187 6.88 43.84 -11.54
C ARG A 187 6.23 44.47 -12.78
N THR A 188 4.92 44.74 -12.77
CA THR A 188 4.17 45.25 -13.93
C THR A 188 3.84 46.74 -13.83
N THR A 189 4.30 47.43 -12.80
CA THR A 189 4.18 48.90 -12.65
C THR A 189 5.55 49.57 -12.79
N THR A 190 6.13 49.52 -13.99
CA THR A 190 7.08 50.54 -14.45
C THR A 190 6.39 51.27 -15.60
N PRO A 191 6.16 52.59 -15.51
CA PRO A 191 5.56 53.34 -16.61
C PRO A 191 6.58 53.48 -17.75
N ASP A 192 6.03 53.46 -18.97
CA ASP A 192 6.70 53.40 -20.26
C ASP A 192 7.86 54.38 -20.48
N GLY A 193 8.84 53.88 -21.23
CA GLY A 193 10.00 54.61 -21.73
C GLY A 193 10.66 53.90 -22.92
N ASN A 194 9.91 53.73 -24.00
CA ASN A 194 10.34 53.73 -25.40
C ASN A 194 10.98 52.47 -26.08
N SER A 195 10.34 52.15 -27.22
CA SER A 195 10.84 51.60 -28.49
C SER A 195 11.41 50.17 -28.61
N SER A 196 10.58 49.35 -29.27
CA SER A 196 10.91 48.58 -30.49
C SER A 196 11.69 47.26 -30.40
N SER A 197 11.20 46.31 -31.21
CA SER A 197 11.83 45.03 -31.60
C SER A 197 11.87 43.92 -30.56
N SER A 198 10.82 43.09 -30.54
CA SER A 198 10.90 41.63 -30.75
C SER A 198 9.54 40.98 -30.50
N LYS A 199 8.58 41.23 -31.41
CA LYS A 199 7.27 40.54 -31.45
C LYS A 199 7.27 39.33 -32.39
N LYS A 200 8.44 38.70 -32.57
CA LYS A 200 8.62 37.47 -33.34
C LYS A 200 9.62 36.59 -32.62
N GLN A 201 9.14 35.82 -31.65
CA GLN A 201 9.74 34.60 -31.09
C GLN A 201 9.05 34.37 -29.75
N LEU A 202 7.96 33.59 -29.74
CA LEU A 202 7.49 32.74 -28.64
C LEU A 202 6.08 32.16 -28.84
N ASP A 203 5.46 32.34 -30.02
CA ASP A 203 4.25 31.58 -30.42
C ASP A 203 4.59 30.29 -31.18
N ASN A 204 5.76 29.67 -30.95
CA ASN A 204 6.20 28.51 -31.73
C ASN A 204 6.82 27.37 -30.92
N LEU A 205 6.28 27.07 -29.74
CA LEU A 205 6.61 25.86 -28.97
C LEU A 205 5.41 25.24 -28.21
N ALA A 206 4.17 25.61 -28.56
CA ALA A 206 2.94 24.96 -28.07
C ALA A 206 2.37 23.93 -29.06
N GLU A 207 3.01 23.74 -30.22
CA GLU A 207 2.68 22.68 -31.16
C GLU A 207 3.96 21.87 -31.42
N LEU A 208 4.23 20.86 -30.58
CA LEU A 208 5.06 19.65 -30.85
C LEU A 208 5.42 18.94 -29.54
N SER A 209 4.43 18.36 -28.86
CA SER A 209 4.63 17.11 -28.09
C SER A 209 3.29 16.39 -27.83
N ILE A 210 2.45 16.35 -28.87
CA ILE A 210 1.46 15.29 -29.06
C ILE A 210 1.88 14.62 -30.36
N LYS A 211 2.82 13.68 -30.25
CA LYS A 211 3.18 12.60 -31.19
C LYS A 211 4.63 12.18 -30.92
N ASN A 212 4.77 11.10 -30.16
CA ASN A 212 5.73 10.01 -30.30
C ASN A 212 5.40 9.06 -29.12
N SER A 213 4.64 8.00 -29.38
CA SER A 213 5.15 6.70 -29.85
C SER A 213 5.92 5.98 -28.75
#